data_AF-A0AA36IEC2-F1
#
_entry.id   AF-A0AA36IEC2-F1
#
_cell.length_a   1.000
_cell.length_b   1.000
_cell.length_c   1.000
_cell.angle_alpha   90.00
_cell.angle_beta   90.00
_cell.angle_gamma   90.00
#
_symmetry.space_group_name_H-M   'P 1'
#
loop_
_entity.id
_entity.type
_entity.pdbx_description
1 polymer ?
#
loop_
_entity_poly.entity_id
_entity_poly.type
_entity_poly.pdbx_seq_one_letter_code
_entity_poly.pdbx_strand_id
1 'polypeptide(L)'
;MPATSGAPTKKPAANKLTINAMVDDIKTAASSKDDEEENQLRDKGKAEKFGKLMKAGALPLAVVHMWQIESKKAQSQRQFQTNLINGLFNKQTDGSYKMNTESHQFKEYQKIYVQHVAKDKKKGMPRGIMLASVFHGDSRAMEASLAKGELQSHKDDAGMEYLSFRELQTMEVKTNERGETVEGFKKLKSQEAHTLAGLMSKMKWEWVCKEADQTRLEQDAHLPEGFLKTLAKAATACDKLLKEGLKLSKERGLAEKEGALKAAYADLTKHQSQIEHVKTWKELPNTDGPLTKGALDNFLLDIARDVDKYNKEIESVKGILKARLCRSPSMETACRWQGGRFPKLRGKAAEVRHFGAALHALWNAHMNPHLILHRRINLMLQLNCQLENMITEYKDDFAFPPGPAEDFENTCTTMLQLQTQVAEHFLEEGIAYFDVTSKCHMLQELAILARHINPRLIWVFCGEDMMQKMQQVAQSCTRGNTPGQTNLKMARHYRLGLHFLFKKRHG
;
A
#
# COMPACT_ATOMS: atom_id res chain seq x y z
N MET A 1 -40.34 -24.59 -72.51
CA MET A 1 -39.12 -24.48 -71.68
C MET A 1 -38.40 -23.19 -72.05
N PRO A 2 -38.35 -22.23 -71.11
CA PRO A 2 -37.10 -21.49 -70.89
C PRO A 2 -36.77 -21.32 -69.40
N ALA A 3 -35.48 -21.24 -69.11
CA ALA A 3 -34.89 -21.08 -67.80
C ALA A 3 -35.07 -19.65 -67.25
N THR A 4 -35.51 -19.52 -66.01
CA THR A 4 -35.56 -18.26 -65.26
C THR A 4 -34.33 -18.11 -64.36
N SER A 5 -33.59 -17.04 -64.60
CA SER A 5 -32.43 -16.60 -63.83
C SER A 5 -32.84 -16.01 -62.48
N GLY A 6 -32.43 -16.64 -61.38
CA GLY A 6 -32.60 -16.11 -60.02
C GLY A 6 -31.52 -15.08 -59.65
N ALA A 7 -31.95 -13.89 -59.27
CA ALA A 7 -31.10 -12.82 -58.75
C ALA A 7 -30.66 -13.10 -57.28
N PRO A 8 -29.46 -12.64 -56.85
CA PRO A 8 -29.02 -12.82 -55.47
C PRO A 8 -29.68 -11.83 -54.50
N THR A 9 -30.23 -12.38 -53.41
CA THR A 9 -30.82 -11.65 -52.28
C THR A 9 -29.74 -10.95 -51.44
N LYS A 10 -29.94 -9.65 -51.20
CA LYS A 10 -29.12 -8.84 -50.27
C LYS A 10 -29.37 -9.27 -48.83
N LYS A 11 -28.30 -9.59 -48.09
CA LYS A 11 -28.34 -9.76 -46.62
C LYS A 11 -28.51 -8.39 -45.93
N PRO A 12 -29.26 -8.29 -44.82
CA PRO A 12 -29.40 -7.06 -44.06
C PRO A 12 -28.11 -6.71 -43.32
N ALA A 13 -27.86 -5.41 -43.19
CA ALA A 13 -26.71 -4.84 -42.52
C ALA A 13 -26.71 -5.18 -41.02
N ALA A 14 -25.58 -5.70 -40.53
CA ALA A 14 -25.34 -5.93 -39.12
C ALA A 14 -25.22 -4.59 -38.39
N ASN A 15 -26.08 -4.38 -37.39
CA ASN A 15 -26.00 -3.26 -36.46
C ASN A 15 -24.64 -3.27 -35.74
N LYS A 16 -23.90 -2.17 -35.87
CA LYS A 16 -22.70 -1.88 -35.09
C LYS A 16 -23.09 -1.66 -33.62
N LEU A 17 -23.05 -2.73 -32.82
CA LEU A 17 -22.95 -2.62 -31.38
C LEU A 17 -21.56 -2.06 -31.03
N THR A 18 -21.53 -0.84 -30.51
CA THR A 18 -20.32 -0.17 -30.03
C THR A 18 -19.76 -0.85 -28.79
N ILE A 19 -18.45 -1.07 -28.78
CA ILE A 19 -17.65 -1.68 -27.69
C ILE A 19 -17.95 -1.05 -26.31
N ASN A 20 -18.37 0.22 -26.27
CA ASN A 20 -18.74 0.88 -25.02
C ASN A 20 -19.98 0.27 -24.34
N ALA A 21 -20.96 -0.26 -25.08
CA ALA A 21 -22.13 -0.94 -24.50
C ALA A 21 -21.74 -2.28 -23.85
N MET A 22 -20.76 -2.99 -24.43
CA MET A 22 -20.21 -4.23 -23.85
C MET A 22 -19.39 -3.97 -22.58
N VAL A 23 -18.73 -2.82 -22.47
CA VAL A 23 -17.97 -2.45 -21.27
C VAL A 23 -18.90 -2.07 -20.11
N ASP A 24 -20.04 -1.45 -20.39
CA ASP A 24 -21.05 -1.14 -19.37
C ASP A 24 -21.81 -2.40 -18.91
N ASP A 25 -22.12 -3.35 -19.80
CA ASP A 25 -22.69 -4.65 -19.42
C ASP A 25 -21.70 -5.51 -18.60
N ILE A 26 -20.40 -5.45 -18.91
CA ILE A 26 -19.37 -6.16 -18.11
C ILE A 26 -19.14 -5.47 -16.77
N LYS A 27 -19.21 -4.13 -16.68
CA LYS A 27 -19.16 -3.43 -15.40
C LYS A 27 -20.38 -3.74 -14.53
N THR A 28 -21.55 -3.88 -15.13
CA THR A 28 -22.80 -4.22 -14.43
C THR A 28 -22.85 -5.70 -14.03
N ALA A 29 -22.23 -6.59 -14.83
CA ALA A 29 -22.09 -8.02 -14.51
C ALA A 29 -20.96 -8.35 -13.52
N ALA A 30 -19.91 -7.51 -13.45
CA ALA A 30 -18.80 -7.68 -12.50
C ALA A 30 -19.10 -7.10 -11.11
N SER A 31 -20.13 -6.25 -10.97
CA SER A 31 -20.61 -5.75 -9.68
C SER A 31 -21.75 -6.58 -9.07
N SER A 32 -22.15 -7.70 -9.68
CA SER A 32 -23.37 -8.42 -9.31
C SER A 32 -23.18 -9.92 -9.02
N LYS A 33 -21.94 -10.39 -8.77
CA LYS A 33 -21.68 -11.83 -8.60
C LYS A 33 -20.96 -12.31 -7.34
N ASP A 34 -20.66 -11.45 -6.36
CA ASP A 34 -20.09 -11.91 -5.07
C ASP A 34 -20.67 -11.21 -3.81
N ASP A 35 -21.74 -10.42 -3.92
CA ASP A 35 -22.43 -9.78 -2.78
C ASP A 35 -23.87 -10.29 -2.61
N GLU A 36 -24.10 -11.61 -2.74
CA GLU A 36 -25.24 -12.25 -2.06
C GLU A 36 -24.91 -12.46 -0.58
N GLU A 37 -24.44 -11.40 0.11
CA GLU A 37 -24.67 -11.32 1.55
C GLU A 37 -26.18 -11.23 1.71
N GLU A 38 -26.80 -12.37 2.04
CA GLU A 38 -28.17 -12.42 2.54
C GLU A 38 -28.41 -11.18 3.39
N ASN A 39 -29.34 -10.35 2.95
CA ASN A 39 -29.70 -9.12 3.65
C ASN A 39 -30.41 -9.54 4.94
N GLN A 40 -29.65 -10.00 5.93
CA GLN A 40 -30.15 -10.67 7.11
C GLN A 40 -31.10 -9.71 7.80
N LEU A 41 -32.38 -10.08 7.82
CA LEU A 41 -33.39 -9.29 8.50
C LEU A 41 -33.02 -9.22 9.98
N ARG A 42 -33.17 -8.04 10.57
CA ARG A 42 -32.88 -7.81 11.98
C ARG A 42 -33.84 -8.64 12.82
N ASP A 43 -33.31 -9.51 13.68
CA ASP A 43 -34.12 -10.30 14.60
C ASP A 43 -34.84 -9.36 15.58
N LYS A 44 -36.18 -9.36 15.54
CA LYS A 44 -37.03 -8.47 16.34
C LYS A 44 -36.83 -8.70 17.85
N GLY A 45 -36.70 -9.96 18.28
CA GLY A 45 -36.54 -10.30 19.70
C GLY A 45 -35.20 -9.83 20.25
N LYS A 46 -34.12 -10.05 19.49
CA LYS A 46 -32.78 -9.53 19.85
C LYS A 46 -32.78 -8.00 19.90
N ALA A 47 -33.43 -7.34 18.95
CA ALA A 47 -33.52 -5.88 18.89
C ALA A 47 -34.28 -5.27 20.08
N GLU A 48 -35.41 -5.87 20.47
CA GLU A 48 -36.17 -5.44 21.64
C GLU A 48 -35.37 -5.62 22.94
N LYS A 49 -34.67 -6.76 23.10
CA LYS A 49 -33.79 -6.99 24.26
C LYS A 49 -32.64 -5.98 24.32
N PHE A 50 -32.00 -5.71 23.18
CA PHE A 50 -30.95 -4.70 23.07
C PHE A 50 -31.46 -3.31 23.46
N GLY A 51 -32.63 -2.91 22.96
CA GLY A 51 -33.26 -1.63 23.29
C GLY A 51 -33.58 -1.50 24.79
N LYS A 52 -34.06 -2.57 25.44
CA LYS A 52 -34.29 -2.60 26.89
C LYS A 52 -32.99 -2.43 27.69
N LEU A 53 -31.92 -3.14 27.32
CA LEU A 53 -30.62 -3.03 27.98
C LEU A 53 -29.95 -1.67 27.76
N MET A 54 -30.11 -1.07 26.57
CA MET A 54 -29.62 0.27 26.28
C MET A 54 -30.33 1.33 27.12
N LYS A 55 -31.66 1.26 27.24
CA LYS A 55 -32.44 2.18 28.10
C LYS A 55 -32.10 2.01 29.58
N ALA A 56 -31.81 0.79 30.02
CA ALA A 56 -31.41 0.50 31.39
C ALA A 56 -29.93 0.84 31.71
N GLY A 57 -29.13 1.24 30.72
CA GLY A 57 -27.68 1.48 30.91
C GLY A 57 -26.87 0.23 31.25
N ALA A 58 -27.40 -0.97 30.97
CA ALA A 58 -26.78 -2.25 31.33
C ALA A 58 -25.84 -2.82 30.23
N LEU A 59 -25.69 -2.12 29.11
CA LEU A 59 -24.79 -2.53 28.02
C LEU A 59 -23.34 -2.10 28.32
N PRO A 60 -22.33 -2.94 28.01
CA PRO A 60 -20.94 -2.53 28.09
C PRO A 60 -20.65 -1.29 27.23
N LEU A 61 -19.86 -0.35 27.75
CA LEU A 61 -19.50 0.91 27.07
C LEU A 61 -18.95 0.70 25.65
N ALA A 62 -18.13 -0.34 25.45
CA ALA A 62 -17.59 -0.68 24.14
C ALA A 62 -18.68 -1.00 23.10
N VAL A 63 -19.73 -1.73 23.51
CA VAL A 63 -20.87 -2.07 22.64
C VAL A 63 -21.71 -0.83 22.33
N VAL A 64 -21.92 0.04 23.33
CA VAL A 64 -22.62 1.32 23.13
C VAL A 64 -21.86 2.19 22.13
N HIS A 65 -20.53 2.23 22.22
CA HIS A 65 -19.69 2.96 21.28
C HIS A 65 -19.75 2.37 19.86
N MET A 66 -19.69 1.04 19.71
CA MET A 66 -19.91 0.39 18.40
C MET A 66 -21.25 0.80 17.79
N TRP A 67 -22.31 0.80 18.61
CA TRP A 67 -23.65 1.17 18.15
C TRP A 67 -23.78 2.64 17.78
N GLN A 68 -23.26 3.57 18.58
CA GLN A 68 -23.50 5.00 18.40
C GLN A 68 -22.51 5.68 17.45
N ILE A 69 -21.26 5.23 17.44
CA ILE A 69 -20.15 5.88 16.74
C ILE A 69 -19.73 5.06 15.53
N GLU A 70 -19.38 3.78 15.70
CA GLU A 70 -18.90 2.97 14.57
C GLU A 70 -19.98 2.69 13.53
N SER A 71 -21.23 2.49 13.96
CA SER A 71 -22.33 2.30 13.01
C SER A 71 -22.52 3.50 12.07
N LYS A 72 -22.20 4.73 12.50
CA LYS A 72 -22.27 5.94 11.68
C LYS A 72 -21.14 6.05 10.65
N LYS A 73 -20.02 5.36 10.90
CA LYS A 73 -18.86 5.33 10.00
C LYS A 73 -18.95 4.20 8.97
N ALA A 74 -19.75 3.17 9.24
CA ALA A 74 -19.96 2.06 8.32
C ALA A 74 -20.71 2.52 7.05
N GLN A 75 -20.46 1.83 5.93
CA GLN A 75 -21.10 2.11 4.64
C GLN A 75 -22.64 2.04 4.71
N SER A 76 -23.18 1.12 5.53
CA SER A 76 -24.60 1.04 5.85
C SER A 76 -24.79 0.94 7.36
N GLN A 77 -25.26 2.03 7.97
CA GLN A 77 -25.54 2.08 9.41
C GLN A 77 -26.55 0.99 9.83
N ARG A 78 -27.59 0.77 9.03
CA ARG A 78 -28.64 -0.19 9.32
C ARG A 78 -28.11 -1.63 9.32
N GLN A 79 -27.31 -2.00 8.32
CA GLN A 79 -26.73 -3.34 8.19
C GLN A 79 -25.74 -3.60 9.31
N PHE A 80 -24.85 -2.65 9.62
CA PHE A 80 -23.91 -2.77 10.73
C PHE A 80 -24.64 -2.99 12.07
N GLN A 81 -25.66 -2.19 12.35
CA GLN A 81 -26.49 -2.34 13.55
C GLN A 81 -27.21 -3.69 13.60
N THR A 82 -27.67 -4.20 12.46
CA THR A 82 -28.32 -5.50 12.38
C THR A 82 -27.33 -6.63 12.68
N ASN A 83 -26.15 -6.61 12.06
CA ASN A 83 -25.11 -7.60 12.29
C ASN A 83 -24.62 -7.57 13.75
N LEU A 84 -24.48 -6.36 14.31
CA LEU A 84 -24.13 -6.16 15.72
C LEU A 84 -25.16 -6.80 16.67
N ILE A 85 -26.46 -6.53 16.46
CA ILE A 85 -27.54 -7.11 17.29
C ILE A 85 -27.60 -8.63 17.13
N ASN A 86 -27.52 -9.11 15.88
CA ASN A 86 -27.64 -10.53 15.57
C ASN A 86 -26.46 -11.34 16.15
N GLY A 87 -25.23 -10.79 16.12
CA GLY A 87 -24.05 -11.42 16.70
C GLY A 87 -23.91 -11.25 18.23
N LEU A 88 -24.49 -10.20 18.81
CA LEU A 88 -24.37 -9.92 20.25
C LEU A 88 -25.24 -10.85 21.11
N PHE A 89 -26.37 -11.36 20.61
CA PHE A 89 -27.27 -12.22 21.39
C PHE A 89 -27.40 -13.61 20.79
N ASN A 90 -27.23 -14.61 21.65
CA ASN A 90 -27.57 -16.00 21.36
C ASN A 90 -28.93 -16.32 21.98
N LYS A 91 -29.82 -16.94 21.19
CA LYS A 91 -31.10 -17.44 21.69
C LYS A 91 -30.85 -18.77 22.38
N GLN A 92 -31.26 -18.89 23.63
CA GLN A 92 -31.18 -20.12 24.41
C GLN A 92 -32.37 -21.04 24.09
N THR A 93 -32.28 -22.30 24.52
CA THR A 93 -33.33 -23.32 24.31
C THR A 93 -34.64 -22.98 25.03
N ASP A 94 -34.58 -22.20 26.11
CA ASP A 94 -35.73 -21.66 26.85
C ASP A 94 -36.40 -20.46 26.13
N GLY A 95 -35.87 -20.04 24.97
CA GLY A 95 -36.33 -18.87 24.23
C GLY A 95 -35.82 -17.53 24.76
N SER A 96 -35.02 -17.53 25.83
CA SER A 96 -34.40 -16.32 26.36
C SER A 96 -33.19 -15.89 25.51
N TYR A 97 -32.80 -14.61 25.60
CA TYR A 97 -31.64 -14.06 24.89
C TYR A 97 -30.51 -13.77 25.87
N LYS A 98 -29.38 -14.46 25.71
CA LYS A 98 -28.16 -14.20 26.47
C LYS A 98 -27.17 -13.38 25.65
N MET A 99 -26.67 -12.30 26.24
CA MET A 99 -25.64 -11.46 25.62
C MET A 99 -24.31 -12.21 25.60
N ASN A 100 -23.69 -12.33 24.43
CA ASN A 100 -22.41 -12.99 24.23
C ASN A 100 -21.32 -11.95 23.92
N THR A 101 -20.73 -11.39 24.98
CA THR A 101 -19.57 -10.49 24.86
C THR A 101 -18.27 -11.25 24.57
N GLU A 102 -18.28 -12.58 24.53
CA GLU A 102 -17.07 -13.39 24.35
C GLU A 102 -16.72 -13.69 22.90
N SER A 103 -17.60 -13.35 21.95
CA SER A 103 -17.30 -13.49 20.53
C SER A 103 -16.05 -12.69 20.15
N HIS A 104 -15.26 -13.26 19.24
CA HIS A 104 -13.96 -12.75 18.81
C HIS A 104 -14.02 -11.27 18.43
N GLN A 105 -15.04 -10.88 17.66
CA GLN A 105 -15.23 -9.51 17.20
C GLN A 105 -15.38 -8.52 18.37
N PHE A 106 -16.07 -8.89 19.44
CA PHE A 106 -16.24 -8.03 20.61
C PHE A 106 -15.00 -8.00 21.49
N LYS A 107 -14.29 -9.12 21.65
CA LYS A 107 -13.01 -9.16 22.39
C LYS A 107 -11.95 -8.31 21.70
N GLU A 108 -11.85 -8.38 20.38
CA GLU A 108 -10.94 -7.50 19.62
C GLU A 108 -11.34 -6.04 19.73
N TYR A 109 -12.63 -5.73 19.57
CA TYR A 109 -13.09 -4.36 19.71
C TYR A 109 -12.86 -3.82 21.12
N GLN A 110 -13.08 -4.63 22.15
CA GLN A 110 -12.83 -4.26 23.54
C GLN A 110 -11.34 -3.96 23.80
N LYS A 111 -10.42 -4.68 23.14
CA LYS A 111 -8.97 -4.38 23.19
C LYS A 111 -8.63 -3.07 22.50
N ILE A 112 -9.31 -2.74 21.40
CA ILE A 112 -9.06 -1.54 20.59
C ILE A 112 -9.80 -0.32 21.15
N TYR A 113 -10.87 -0.52 21.91
CA TYR A 113 -11.74 0.51 22.44
C TYR A 113 -10.92 1.53 23.26
N VAL A 114 -10.82 2.74 22.70
CA VAL A 114 -10.15 3.87 23.34
C VAL A 114 -11.19 4.65 24.11
N GLN A 115 -11.07 4.68 25.43
CA GLN A 115 -11.92 5.56 26.22
C GLN A 115 -11.32 6.97 26.17
N HIS A 116 -12.04 7.89 25.52
CA HIS A 116 -11.76 9.32 25.63
C HIS A 116 -12.30 9.80 26.97
N VAL A 117 -11.41 9.99 27.94
CA VAL A 117 -11.75 10.59 29.23
C VAL A 117 -11.29 12.04 29.19
N ALA A 118 -12.24 12.96 29.06
CA ALA A 118 -11.97 14.38 29.28
C ALA A 118 -11.93 14.61 30.80
N LYS A 119 -10.75 14.94 31.34
CA LYS A 119 -10.64 15.41 32.72
C LYS A 119 -10.55 16.92 32.69
N ASP A 120 -11.50 17.54 33.37
CA ASP A 120 -11.51 18.97 33.58
C ASP A 120 -10.57 19.31 34.73
N LYS A 121 -9.50 20.06 34.46
CA LYS A 121 -8.54 20.50 35.47
C LYS A 121 -8.56 22.01 35.55
N LYS A 122 -8.44 22.56 36.74
CA LYS A 122 -8.17 23.99 36.93
C LYS A 122 -6.69 24.18 37.13
N LYS A 123 -6.07 25.04 36.32
CA LYS A 123 -4.66 25.42 36.47
C LYS A 123 -4.60 26.88 36.92
N GLY A 124 -3.97 27.12 38.06
CA GLY A 124 -3.74 28.45 38.63
C GLY A 124 -2.28 28.86 38.48
N MET A 125 -2.03 30.12 38.11
CA MET A 125 -0.68 30.70 38.05
C MET A 125 -0.69 32.14 38.60
N PRO A 126 0.40 32.62 39.21
CA PRO A 126 0.49 34.02 39.66
C PRO A 126 0.25 34.99 38.50
N ARG A 127 -0.41 36.13 38.77
CA ARG A 127 -0.78 37.12 37.75
C ARG A 127 0.38 37.53 36.83
N GLY A 128 1.55 37.82 37.39
CA GLY A 128 2.73 38.22 36.60
C GLY A 128 3.20 37.12 35.64
N ILE A 129 3.15 35.86 36.07
CA ILE A 129 3.53 34.72 35.23
C ILE A 129 2.48 34.50 34.14
N MET A 130 1.19 34.61 34.47
CA MET A 130 0.10 34.47 33.50
C MET A 130 0.23 35.53 32.39
N LEU A 131 0.47 36.78 32.77
CA LEU A 131 0.64 37.90 31.85
C LEU A 131 1.82 37.67 30.89
N ALA A 132 2.97 37.27 31.42
CA ALA A 132 4.17 37.05 30.61
C ALA A 132 4.05 35.80 29.70
N SER A 133 3.51 34.69 30.21
CA SER A 133 3.55 33.39 29.52
C SER A 133 2.38 33.13 28.57
N VAL A 134 1.16 33.53 28.96
CA VAL A 134 -0.07 33.26 28.18
C VAL A 134 -0.45 34.45 27.31
N PHE A 135 -0.29 35.67 27.82
CA PHE A 135 -0.67 36.90 27.13
C PHE A 135 0.52 37.66 26.52
N HIS A 136 1.73 37.10 26.59
CA HIS A 136 2.95 37.70 26.02
C HIS A 136 3.19 39.17 26.44
N GLY A 137 2.77 39.55 27.65
CA GLY A 137 2.90 40.91 28.19
C GLY A 137 1.73 41.85 27.91
N ASP A 138 0.69 41.43 27.17
CA ASP A 138 -0.47 42.29 26.89
C ASP A 138 -1.47 42.32 28.06
N SER A 139 -1.40 43.39 28.86
CA SER A 139 -2.29 43.56 30.02
C SER A 139 -3.75 43.77 29.64
N ARG A 140 -4.04 44.36 28.47
CA ARG A 140 -5.42 44.64 28.03
C ARG A 140 -6.14 43.35 27.66
N ALA A 141 -5.45 42.45 26.96
CA ALA A 141 -5.98 41.14 26.62
C ALA A 141 -6.31 40.31 27.87
N MET A 142 -5.44 40.35 28.90
CA MET A 142 -5.66 39.65 30.17
C MET A 142 -6.88 40.20 30.93
N GLU A 143 -7.02 41.53 31.02
CA GLU A 143 -8.19 42.16 31.66
C GLU A 143 -9.49 41.85 30.91
N ALA A 144 -9.45 41.81 29.58
CA ALA A 144 -10.59 41.39 28.77
C ALA A 144 -11.01 39.93 29.05
N SER A 145 -10.05 39.00 29.21
CA SER A 145 -10.34 37.60 29.58
C SER A 145 -10.87 37.46 31.01
N LEU A 146 -10.44 38.31 31.95
CA LEU A 146 -11.04 38.41 33.29
C LEU A 146 -12.48 38.90 33.22
N ALA A 147 -12.76 39.95 32.44
CA ALA A 147 -14.11 40.49 32.25
C ALA A 147 -15.06 39.47 31.59
N LYS A 148 -14.53 38.61 30.70
CA LYS A 148 -15.29 37.51 30.08
C LYS A 148 -15.53 36.31 30.99
N GLY A 149 -14.89 36.26 32.17
CA GLY A 149 -14.98 35.12 33.09
C GLY A 149 -14.20 33.88 32.65
N GLU A 150 -13.29 34.02 31.69
CA GLU A 150 -12.38 32.94 31.26
C GLU A 150 -11.29 32.68 32.32
N LEU A 151 -10.92 33.72 33.06
CA LEU A 151 -10.01 33.69 34.20
C LEU A 151 -10.76 33.95 35.51
N GLN A 152 -10.43 33.21 36.57
CA GLN A 152 -10.92 33.46 37.93
C GLN A 152 -9.75 33.88 38.81
N SER A 153 -9.86 35.05 39.45
CA SER A 153 -8.86 35.57 40.39
C SER A 153 -9.14 35.07 41.81
N HIS A 154 -8.09 34.54 42.45
CA HIS A 154 -8.09 34.12 43.84
C HIS A 154 -6.83 34.65 44.54
N LYS A 155 -6.95 35.07 45.80
CA LYS A 155 -5.78 35.44 46.61
C LYS A 155 -5.44 34.30 47.54
N ASP A 156 -4.15 33.98 47.62
CA ASP A 156 -3.60 33.03 48.57
C ASP A 156 -3.48 33.66 49.97
N ASP A 157 -3.21 32.86 51.00
CA ASP A 157 -3.04 33.32 52.39
C ASP A 157 -1.90 34.34 52.54
N ALA A 158 -0.92 34.33 51.62
CA ALA A 158 0.16 35.31 51.52
C ALA A 158 -0.24 36.61 50.79
N GLY A 159 -1.50 36.78 50.39
CA GLY A 159 -2.02 37.94 49.67
C GLY A 159 -1.66 38.00 48.18
N MET A 160 -0.96 36.99 47.65
CA MET A 160 -0.60 36.92 46.22
C MET A 160 -1.81 36.55 45.35
N GLU A 161 -2.01 37.28 44.25
CA GLU A 161 -3.10 37.04 43.30
C GLU A 161 -2.73 35.94 42.28
N TYR A 162 -3.50 34.87 42.28
CA TYR A 162 -3.46 33.78 41.31
C TYR A 162 -4.64 33.88 40.35
N LEU A 163 -4.34 33.75 39.06
CA LEU A 163 -5.35 33.64 38.00
C LEU A 163 -5.48 32.16 37.63
N SER A 164 -6.68 31.63 37.72
CA SER A 164 -6.99 30.25 37.36
C SER A 164 -7.84 30.18 36.10
N PHE A 165 -7.54 29.20 35.24
CA PHE A 165 -8.30 28.93 34.03
C PHE A 165 -8.60 27.43 33.90
N ARG A 166 -9.64 27.14 33.11
CA ARG A 166 -10.09 25.78 32.84
C ARG A 166 -9.22 25.15 31.76
N GLU A 167 -8.55 24.06 32.10
CA GLU A 167 -7.75 23.25 31.19
C GLU A 167 -8.46 21.91 30.94
N LEU A 168 -8.97 21.72 29.71
CA LEU A 168 -9.58 20.47 29.30
C LEU A 168 -8.48 19.48 28.89
N GLN A 169 -8.11 18.57 29.79
CA GLN A 169 -7.15 17.52 29.46
C GLN A 169 -7.89 16.31 28.87
N THR A 170 -7.90 16.21 27.55
CA THR A 170 -8.38 15.02 26.85
C THR A 170 -7.32 13.93 26.91
N MET A 171 -7.54 12.89 27.73
CA MET A 171 -6.66 11.73 27.76
C MET A 171 -7.31 10.57 27.00
N GLU A 172 -6.57 10.00 26.05
CA GLU A 172 -6.90 8.69 25.46
C GLU A 172 -6.34 7.59 26.36
N VAL A 173 -7.21 6.92 27.10
CA VAL A 173 -6.81 5.71 27.83
C VAL A 173 -6.92 4.53 26.86
N LYS A 174 -5.77 4.04 26.40
CA LYS A 174 -5.65 2.81 25.60
C LYS A 174 -5.31 1.65 26.54
N THR A 175 -6.25 0.76 26.77
CA THR A 175 -6.01 -0.53 27.43
C THR A 175 -5.14 -1.39 26.50
N ASN A 176 -3.83 -1.39 26.75
CA ASN A 176 -2.83 -2.00 25.88
C ASN A 176 -2.37 -3.34 26.47
N GLU A 177 -3.20 -4.38 26.37
CA GLU A 177 -2.72 -5.76 26.51
C GLU A 177 -2.28 -6.25 25.13
N ARG A 178 -0.98 -6.15 24.83
CA ARG A 178 -0.40 -6.61 23.56
C ARG A 178 0.32 -7.94 23.74
N GLY A 179 -0.34 -9.01 23.34
CA GLY A 179 0.27 -10.19 22.74
C GLY A 179 -0.39 -10.41 21.38
N GLU A 180 0.39 -10.48 20.30
CA GLU A 180 -0.10 -10.81 18.95
C GLU A 180 0.41 -12.18 18.55
N THR A 181 -0.53 -13.11 18.34
CA THR A 181 -0.32 -14.30 17.53
C THR A 181 -0.54 -13.89 16.09
N VAL A 182 0.49 -13.94 15.24
CA VAL A 182 0.39 -13.52 13.84
C VAL A 182 -0.05 -14.70 12.99
N GLU A 183 -1.34 -14.74 12.66
CA GLU A 183 -1.85 -15.49 11.51
C GLU A 183 -2.25 -14.48 10.42
N GLY A 184 -1.53 -14.44 9.30
CA GLY A 184 -1.87 -13.53 8.21
C GLY A 184 -1.01 -13.66 6.95
N PHE A 185 -1.67 -13.58 5.79
CA PHE A 185 -1.07 -13.59 4.47
C PHE A 185 -0.89 -12.15 3.96
N LYS A 186 0.28 -11.54 4.14
CA LYS A 186 0.58 -10.23 3.55
C LYS A 186 1.35 -10.38 2.24
N LYS A 187 0.91 -9.70 1.18
CA LYS A 187 1.62 -9.64 -0.11
C LYS A 187 2.97 -8.91 0.08
N LEU A 188 4.07 -9.62 -0.11
CA LEU A 188 5.44 -9.10 -0.08
C LEU A 188 5.76 -8.30 -1.35
N LYS A 189 6.55 -7.23 -1.22
CA LYS A 189 7.11 -6.52 -2.40
C LYS A 189 8.18 -7.38 -3.05
N SER A 190 8.40 -7.24 -4.36
CA SER A 190 9.33 -8.08 -5.13
C SER A 190 10.78 -8.11 -4.58
N GLN A 191 11.30 -6.98 -4.09
CA GLN A 191 12.63 -6.95 -3.47
C GLN A 191 12.66 -7.66 -2.11
N GLU A 192 11.65 -7.46 -1.27
CA GLU A 192 11.52 -8.18 0.01
C GLU A 192 11.32 -9.68 -0.24
N ALA A 193 10.59 -10.05 -1.29
CA ALA A 193 10.42 -11.43 -1.71
C ALA A 193 11.73 -12.06 -2.19
N HIS A 194 12.60 -11.31 -2.89
CA HIS A 194 13.93 -11.80 -3.26
C HIS A 194 14.88 -11.94 -2.08
N THR A 195 14.92 -10.97 -1.16
CA THR A 195 15.75 -11.05 0.04
C THR A 195 15.27 -12.17 0.97
N LEU A 196 13.95 -12.29 1.12
CA LEU A 196 13.34 -13.38 1.86
C LEU A 196 13.62 -14.71 1.15
N ALA A 197 13.45 -14.83 -0.17
CA ALA A 197 13.80 -16.06 -0.90
C ALA A 197 15.28 -16.42 -0.73
N GLY A 198 16.19 -15.44 -0.74
CA GLY A 198 17.61 -15.64 -0.47
C GLY A 198 17.88 -16.16 0.95
N LEU A 199 17.23 -15.58 1.97
CA LEU A 199 17.31 -16.05 3.35
C LEU A 199 16.68 -17.43 3.53
N MET A 200 15.51 -17.66 2.92
CA MET A 200 14.77 -18.92 2.99
C MET A 200 15.52 -20.04 2.25
N SER A 201 16.26 -19.74 1.18
CA SER A 201 17.11 -20.71 0.47
C SER A 201 18.33 -21.16 1.29
N LYS A 202 18.78 -20.32 2.24
CA LYS A 202 19.87 -20.65 3.17
C LYS A 202 19.39 -21.37 4.43
N MET A 203 18.10 -21.26 4.75
CA MET A 203 17.49 -22.09 5.78
C MET A 203 17.29 -23.48 5.20
N LYS A 204 17.96 -24.50 5.77
CA LYS A 204 17.62 -25.89 5.49
C LYS A 204 16.21 -26.12 6.06
N TRP A 205 15.22 -26.15 5.18
CA TRP A 205 13.85 -26.50 5.57
C TRP A 205 13.81 -27.99 5.81
N GLU A 206 14.12 -28.39 7.04
CA GLU A 206 13.80 -29.73 7.50
C GLU A 206 12.34 -29.72 7.93
N TRP A 207 11.53 -30.52 7.23
CA TRP A 207 10.21 -30.84 7.73
C TRP A 207 10.38 -31.68 8.99
N VAL A 208 10.09 -31.08 10.14
CA VAL A 208 10.07 -31.81 11.41
C VAL A 208 8.66 -32.38 11.56
N CYS A 209 8.51 -33.67 11.27
CA CYS A 209 7.35 -34.43 11.72
C CYS A 209 7.27 -34.27 13.24
N LYS A 210 6.14 -33.81 13.77
CA LYS A 210 5.95 -33.82 15.22
C LYS A 210 6.00 -35.28 15.68
N GLU A 211 6.63 -35.56 16.82
CA GLU A 211 6.71 -36.94 17.34
C GLU A 211 5.34 -37.62 17.39
N ALA A 212 4.29 -36.89 17.79
CA ALA A 212 2.92 -37.38 17.78
C ALA A 212 2.39 -37.78 16.40
N ASP A 213 2.80 -37.08 15.34
CA ASP A 213 2.42 -37.40 13.97
C ASP A 213 3.23 -38.61 13.45
N GLN A 214 4.46 -38.77 13.91
CA GLN A 214 5.29 -39.93 13.59
C GLN A 214 4.76 -41.21 14.25
N THR A 215 4.37 -41.16 15.53
CA THR A 215 3.74 -42.31 16.20
C THR A 215 2.44 -42.73 15.52
N ARG A 216 1.60 -41.77 15.09
CA ARG A 216 0.36 -42.06 14.36
C ARG A 216 0.61 -42.67 12.99
N LEU A 217 1.67 -42.25 12.31
CA LEU A 217 2.08 -42.82 11.03
C LEU A 217 2.42 -44.31 11.17
N GLU A 218 3.14 -44.66 12.24
CA GLU A 218 3.60 -46.02 12.51
C GLU A 218 2.48 -46.94 13.02
N GLN A 219 1.48 -46.40 13.73
CA GLN A 219 0.41 -47.19 14.36
C GLN A 219 -0.83 -47.35 13.47
N ASP A 220 -1.32 -46.26 12.86
CA ASP A 220 -2.65 -46.24 12.24
C ASP A 220 -2.60 -46.19 10.70
N ALA A 221 -1.40 -46.16 10.12
CA ALA A 221 -1.15 -45.96 8.68
C ALA A 221 -1.88 -44.73 8.09
N HIS A 222 -2.29 -43.78 8.95
CA HIS A 222 -3.04 -42.59 8.54
C HIS A 222 -2.08 -41.44 8.23
N LEU A 223 -2.36 -40.72 7.14
CA LEU A 223 -1.59 -39.52 6.78
C LEU A 223 -1.79 -38.41 7.81
N PRO A 224 -0.69 -37.81 8.34
CA PRO A 224 -0.79 -36.69 9.27
C PRO A 224 -1.44 -35.47 8.64
N GLU A 225 -2.26 -34.74 9.41
CA GLU A 225 -2.93 -33.52 8.94
C GLU A 225 -1.91 -32.45 8.52
N GLY A 226 -0.76 -32.40 9.20
CA GLY A 226 0.36 -31.52 8.83
C GLY A 226 0.91 -31.80 7.43
N PHE A 227 0.97 -33.08 7.03
CA PHE A 227 1.41 -33.49 5.69
C PHE A 227 0.39 -33.09 4.63
N LEU A 228 -0.92 -33.30 4.88
CA LEU A 228 -1.99 -32.88 3.98
C LEU A 228 -2.00 -31.36 3.75
N LYS A 229 -1.74 -30.56 4.79
CA LYS A 229 -1.59 -29.10 4.67
C LYS A 229 -0.41 -28.71 3.79
N THR A 230 0.72 -29.42 3.89
CA THR A 230 1.89 -29.20 3.03
C THR A 230 1.61 -29.60 1.58
N LEU A 231 0.92 -30.73 1.36
CA LEU A 231 0.47 -31.14 0.02
C LEU A 231 -0.48 -30.13 -0.63
N ALA A 232 -1.39 -29.54 0.14
CA ALA A 232 -2.27 -28.49 -0.39
C ALA A 232 -1.47 -27.28 -0.91
N LYS A 233 -0.42 -26.86 -0.18
CA LYS A 233 0.48 -25.79 -0.63
C LYS A 233 1.25 -26.18 -1.90
N ALA A 234 1.75 -27.41 -1.97
CA ALA A 234 2.42 -27.93 -3.15
C ALA A 234 1.47 -27.93 -4.37
N ALA A 235 0.21 -28.35 -4.19
CA ALA A 235 -0.81 -28.32 -5.24
C ALA A 235 -1.02 -26.89 -5.79
N THR A 236 -1.15 -25.90 -4.90
CA THR A 236 -1.31 -24.49 -5.31
C THR A 236 -0.08 -23.97 -6.06
N ALA A 237 1.13 -24.37 -5.65
CA ALA A 237 2.36 -24.00 -6.34
C ALA A 237 2.43 -24.60 -7.75
N CYS A 238 2.09 -25.88 -7.90
CA CYS A 238 2.03 -26.56 -9.20
C CYS A 238 1.01 -25.90 -10.14
N ASP A 239 -0.22 -25.65 -9.68
CA ASP A 239 -1.27 -25.01 -10.48
C ASP A 239 -0.86 -23.61 -10.98
N LYS A 240 -0.22 -22.82 -10.12
CA LYS A 240 0.28 -21.49 -10.50
C LYS A 240 1.33 -21.58 -11.61
N LEU A 241 2.31 -22.47 -11.48
CA LEU A 241 3.38 -22.62 -12.47
C LEU A 241 2.87 -23.21 -13.79
N LEU A 242 1.92 -24.14 -13.75
CA LEU A 242 1.29 -24.70 -14.95
C LEU A 242 0.56 -23.62 -15.75
N LYS A 243 -0.24 -22.77 -15.10
CA LYS A 243 -0.91 -21.63 -15.73
C LYS A 243 0.07 -20.65 -16.36
N GLU A 244 1.17 -20.35 -15.66
CA GLU A 244 2.19 -19.42 -16.13
C GLU A 244 2.98 -19.97 -17.32
N GLY A 245 3.42 -21.22 -17.27
CA GLY A 245 4.12 -21.83 -18.40
C GLY A 245 3.22 -22.08 -19.61
N LEU A 246 1.91 -22.34 -19.42
CA LEU A 246 0.95 -22.40 -20.53
C LEU A 246 0.77 -21.04 -21.22
N LYS A 247 0.87 -19.94 -20.47
CA LYS A 247 0.87 -18.59 -21.06
C LYS A 247 2.14 -18.36 -21.88
N LEU A 248 3.30 -18.75 -21.34
CA LEU A 248 4.59 -18.58 -22.02
C LEU A 248 4.74 -19.49 -23.24
N SER A 249 4.17 -20.69 -23.25
CA SER A 249 4.24 -21.61 -24.39
C SER A 249 3.52 -21.10 -25.64
N LYS A 250 2.64 -20.10 -25.50
CA LYS A 250 1.94 -19.43 -26.61
C LYS A 250 2.78 -18.30 -27.25
N GLU A 251 3.87 -17.87 -26.61
CA GLU A 251 4.72 -16.79 -27.11
C GLU A 251 5.61 -17.27 -28.28
N ARG A 252 5.70 -16.49 -29.35
CA ARG A 252 6.45 -16.86 -30.56
C ARG A 252 7.97 -16.75 -30.37
N GLY A 253 8.71 -17.70 -30.91
CA GLY A 253 10.18 -17.69 -30.96
C GLY A 253 10.86 -18.18 -29.68
N LEU A 254 10.27 -19.21 -29.08
CA LEU A 254 10.83 -19.98 -27.97
C LEU A 254 11.26 -21.40 -28.39
N ALA A 255 11.52 -21.62 -29.69
CA ALA A 255 11.77 -22.96 -30.24
C ALA A 255 12.88 -23.73 -29.50
N GLU A 256 13.93 -23.04 -29.07
CA GLU A 256 15.06 -23.63 -28.34
C GLU A 256 14.71 -24.10 -26.92
N LYS A 257 13.71 -23.49 -26.29
CA LYS A 257 13.29 -23.78 -24.90
C LYS A 257 11.94 -24.50 -24.80
N GLU A 258 11.23 -24.64 -25.90
CA GLU A 258 9.91 -25.27 -25.95
C GLU A 258 9.95 -26.73 -25.49
N GLY A 259 10.98 -27.49 -25.89
CA GLY A 259 11.15 -28.88 -25.47
C GLY A 259 11.33 -29.02 -23.95
N ALA A 260 12.21 -28.21 -23.36
CA ALA A 260 12.46 -28.21 -21.91
C ALA A 260 11.22 -27.77 -21.12
N LEU A 261 10.50 -26.75 -21.60
CA LEU A 261 9.28 -26.26 -20.98
C LEU A 261 8.15 -27.31 -21.03
N LYS A 262 7.99 -28.01 -22.16
CA LYS A 262 7.00 -29.09 -22.31
C LYS A 262 7.31 -30.29 -21.41
N ALA A 263 8.59 -30.69 -21.32
CA ALA A 263 9.00 -31.78 -20.44
C ALA A 263 8.69 -31.45 -18.97
N ALA A 264 9.09 -30.26 -18.51
CA ALA A 264 8.83 -29.82 -17.14
C ALA A 264 7.33 -29.60 -16.85
N TYR A 265 6.55 -29.16 -17.84
CA TYR A 265 5.08 -29.09 -17.73
C TYR A 265 4.46 -30.49 -17.53
N ALA A 266 4.95 -31.50 -18.26
CA ALA A 266 4.48 -32.87 -18.13
C ALA A 266 4.79 -33.45 -16.74
N ASP A 267 6.00 -33.21 -16.21
CA ASP A 267 6.42 -33.61 -14.86
C ASP A 267 5.49 -32.99 -13.80
N LEU A 268 5.21 -31.68 -13.87
CA LEU A 268 4.29 -31.02 -12.93
C LEU A 268 2.84 -31.51 -13.04
N THR A 269 2.36 -31.78 -14.26
CA THR A 269 1.02 -32.30 -14.49
C THR A 269 0.89 -33.69 -13.85
N LYS A 270 1.92 -34.53 -13.97
CA LYS A 270 2.00 -35.81 -13.28
C LYS A 270 1.95 -35.63 -11.76
N HIS A 271 2.76 -34.73 -11.19
CA HIS A 271 2.71 -34.44 -9.75
C HIS A 271 1.35 -33.91 -9.28
N GLN A 272 0.66 -33.09 -10.07
CA GLN A 272 -0.68 -32.62 -9.73
C GLN A 272 -1.67 -33.79 -9.64
N SER A 273 -1.63 -34.74 -10.58
CA SER A 273 -2.46 -35.95 -10.52
C SER A 273 -2.12 -36.83 -9.31
N GLN A 274 -0.82 -36.97 -8.99
CA GLN A 274 -0.36 -37.71 -7.80
C GLN A 274 -0.82 -37.05 -6.50
N ILE A 275 -0.76 -35.72 -6.39
CA ILE A 275 -1.22 -35.00 -5.20
C ILE A 275 -2.72 -35.18 -5.01
N GLU A 276 -3.52 -35.10 -6.08
CA GLU A 276 -4.96 -35.34 -6.01
C GLU A 276 -5.29 -36.81 -5.66
N HIS A 277 -4.51 -37.77 -6.14
CA HIS A 277 -4.61 -39.17 -5.70
C HIS A 277 -4.40 -39.29 -4.19
N VAL A 278 -3.32 -38.71 -3.65
CA VAL A 278 -3.03 -38.76 -2.21
C VAL A 278 -4.13 -38.07 -1.40
N LYS A 279 -4.68 -36.95 -1.85
CA LYS A 279 -5.78 -36.26 -1.17
C LYS A 279 -7.06 -37.11 -1.13
N THR A 280 -7.35 -37.80 -2.22
CA THR A 280 -8.61 -38.55 -2.40
C THR A 280 -8.54 -39.88 -1.64
N TRP A 281 -7.46 -40.64 -1.85
CA TRP A 281 -7.33 -42.01 -1.37
C TRP A 281 -6.54 -42.12 -0.07
N LYS A 282 -5.86 -41.05 0.35
CA LYS A 282 -4.96 -41.02 1.52
C LYS A 282 -3.81 -42.03 1.43
N GLU A 283 -3.44 -42.41 0.22
CA GLU A 283 -2.37 -43.37 -0.08
C GLU A 283 -1.35 -42.77 -1.07
N LEU A 284 -0.08 -43.15 -0.90
CA LEU A 284 1.01 -42.72 -1.78
C LEU A 284 0.96 -43.49 -3.12
N PRO A 285 1.06 -42.81 -4.28
CA PRO A 285 1.04 -43.47 -5.58
C PRO A 285 2.34 -44.22 -5.83
N ASN A 286 2.25 -45.45 -6.34
CA ASN A 286 3.37 -46.32 -6.73
C ASN A 286 4.26 -46.81 -5.58
N THR A 287 3.74 -46.91 -4.36
CA THR A 287 4.44 -47.52 -3.23
C THR A 287 3.66 -48.71 -2.70
N ASP A 288 4.13 -49.93 -2.97
CA ASP A 288 3.57 -51.18 -2.44
C ASP A 288 4.03 -51.49 -1.00
N GLY A 289 4.70 -50.54 -0.35
CA GLY A 289 5.30 -50.68 0.98
C GLY A 289 4.54 -49.93 2.08
N PRO A 290 4.87 -50.19 3.36
CA PRO A 290 4.29 -49.46 4.47
C PRO A 290 4.60 -47.97 4.36
N LEU A 291 3.65 -47.16 4.79
CA LEU A 291 3.71 -45.71 4.67
C LEU A 291 4.70 -45.15 5.70
N THR A 292 5.97 -45.05 5.29
CA THR A 292 7.04 -44.56 6.16
C THR A 292 7.27 -43.06 6.00
N LYS A 293 7.82 -42.43 7.04
CA LYS A 293 8.23 -41.02 7.00
C LYS A 293 9.16 -40.75 5.81
N GLY A 294 10.11 -41.64 5.56
CA GLY A 294 11.04 -41.53 4.43
C GLY A 294 10.34 -41.55 3.07
N ALA A 295 9.29 -42.36 2.90
CA ALA A 295 8.51 -42.38 1.66
C ALA A 295 7.76 -41.05 1.42
N LEU A 296 7.17 -40.47 2.48
CA LEU A 296 6.51 -39.17 2.41
C LEU A 296 7.48 -38.03 2.11
N ASP A 297 8.65 -38.04 2.76
CA ASP A 297 9.70 -37.03 2.57
C ASP A 297 10.25 -37.10 1.14
N ASN A 298 10.56 -38.31 0.63
CA ASN A 298 11.00 -38.50 -0.75
C ASN A 298 9.97 -38.01 -1.77
N PHE A 299 8.68 -38.31 -1.53
CA PHE A 299 7.60 -37.85 -2.40
C PHE A 299 7.51 -36.31 -2.46
N LEU A 300 7.58 -35.62 -1.31
CA LEU A 300 7.58 -34.16 -1.27
C LEU A 300 8.86 -33.56 -1.87
N LEU A 301 10.02 -34.18 -1.65
CA LEU A 301 11.29 -33.73 -2.20
C LEU A 301 11.32 -33.83 -3.73
N ASP A 302 10.79 -34.91 -4.31
CA ASP A 302 10.66 -35.05 -5.75
C ASP A 302 9.79 -33.94 -6.34
N ILE A 303 8.61 -33.68 -5.75
CA ILE A 303 7.74 -32.57 -6.17
C ILE A 303 8.48 -31.23 -6.06
N ALA A 304 9.16 -30.98 -4.94
CA ALA A 304 9.87 -29.72 -4.72
C ALA A 304 11.00 -29.51 -5.73
N ARG A 305 11.75 -30.56 -6.08
CA ARG A 305 12.83 -30.52 -7.08
C ARG A 305 12.28 -30.16 -8.46
N ASP A 306 11.18 -30.79 -8.87
CA ASP A 306 10.64 -30.58 -10.21
C ASP A 306 9.89 -29.24 -10.33
N VAL A 307 9.27 -28.77 -9.24
CA VAL A 307 8.75 -27.40 -9.09
C VAL A 307 9.86 -26.35 -9.23
N ASP A 308 11.01 -26.53 -8.55
CA ASP A 308 12.14 -25.61 -8.66
C ASP A 308 12.75 -25.63 -10.07
N LYS A 309 12.93 -26.81 -10.66
CA LYS A 309 13.40 -26.98 -12.04
C LYS A 309 12.50 -26.25 -13.03
N TYR A 310 11.18 -26.41 -12.93
CA TYR A 310 10.25 -25.76 -13.85
C TYR A 310 10.19 -24.24 -13.64
N ASN A 311 10.25 -23.77 -12.39
CA ASN A 311 10.33 -22.34 -12.09
C ASN A 311 11.59 -21.70 -12.70
N LYS A 312 12.75 -22.38 -12.65
CA LYS A 312 13.99 -21.93 -13.31
C LYS A 312 13.84 -21.83 -14.83
N GLU A 313 13.19 -22.80 -15.48
CA GLU A 313 12.92 -22.73 -16.92
C GLU A 313 11.96 -21.59 -17.28
N ILE A 314 10.91 -21.36 -16.49
CA ILE A 314 10.00 -20.22 -16.66
C ILE A 314 10.76 -18.89 -16.58
N GLU A 315 11.62 -18.72 -15.58
CA GLU A 315 12.42 -17.49 -15.43
C GLU A 315 13.46 -17.33 -16.56
N SER A 316 14.06 -18.43 -17.02
CA SER A 316 14.95 -18.42 -18.20
C SER A 316 14.21 -17.94 -19.45
N VAL A 317 12.98 -18.44 -19.70
CA VAL A 317 12.15 -18.05 -20.84
C VAL A 317 11.76 -16.57 -20.76
N LYS A 318 11.34 -16.10 -19.58
CA LYS A 318 11.08 -14.66 -19.36
C LYS A 318 12.30 -13.80 -19.65
N GLY A 319 13.49 -14.26 -19.26
CA GLY A 319 14.77 -13.62 -19.56
C GLY A 319 15.01 -13.46 -21.06
N ILE A 320 14.78 -14.52 -21.84
CA ILE A 320 14.93 -14.51 -23.31
C ILE A 320 13.92 -13.53 -23.94
N LEU A 321 12.65 -13.59 -23.55
CA LEU A 321 11.61 -12.68 -24.07
C LEU A 321 11.96 -11.22 -23.79
N LYS A 322 12.45 -10.93 -22.58
CA LYS A 322 12.90 -9.59 -22.19
C LYS A 322 14.13 -9.14 -22.98
N ALA A 323 15.12 -10.00 -23.17
CA ALA A 323 16.30 -9.68 -23.97
C ALA A 323 15.94 -9.42 -25.44
N ARG A 324 14.97 -10.15 -25.98
CA ARG A 324 14.47 -9.96 -27.34
C ARG A 324 13.71 -8.64 -27.51
N LEU A 325 12.88 -8.28 -26.52
CA LEU A 325 12.26 -6.96 -26.45
C LEU A 325 13.29 -5.82 -26.45
N CYS A 326 14.49 -6.06 -25.90
CA CYS A 326 15.58 -5.07 -25.94
C CYS A 326 16.38 -5.06 -27.26
N ARG A 327 16.29 -6.09 -28.12
CA ARG A 327 17.12 -6.23 -29.34
C ARG A 327 16.37 -5.98 -30.65
N SER A 328 15.07 -5.74 -30.66
CA SER A 328 14.34 -5.47 -31.91
C SER A 328 14.80 -4.12 -32.51
N PRO A 329 15.41 -4.09 -33.72
CA PRO A 329 16.02 -2.88 -34.29
C PRO A 329 15.01 -1.85 -34.84
N SER A 330 13.72 -2.21 -34.95
CA SER A 330 12.70 -1.26 -35.36
C SER A 330 12.28 -0.40 -34.16
N MET A 331 12.83 0.82 -34.10
CA MET A 331 12.39 1.86 -33.16
C MET A 331 10.85 2.07 -33.24
N GLU A 332 10.25 1.84 -34.41
CA GLU A 332 8.79 1.86 -34.63
C GLU A 332 8.01 0.76 -33.91
N THR A 333 8.62 -0.41 -33.65
CA THR A 333 7.94 -1.51 -32.92
C THR A 333 8.37 -1.59 -31.45
N ALA A 334 9.55 -1.07 -31.10
CA ALA A 334 9.92 -0.80 -29.70
C ALA A 334 9.01 0.28 -29.07
N CYS A 335 8.46 1.18 -29.89
CA CYS A 335 7.40 2.12 -29.51
C CYS A 335 5.97 1.55 -29.63
N ARG A 336 5.75 0.24 -29.88
CA ARG A 336 4.54 -0.40 -29.36
C ARG A 336 4.70 -0.56 -27.85
N TRP A 337 4.60 0.58 -27.18
CA TRP A 337 4.56 0.78 -25.74
C TRP A 337 3.48 -0.13 -25.15
N GLN A 338 3.87 -1.33 -24.73
CA GLN A 338 2.98 -2.24 -24.02
C GLN A 338 2.69 -1.65 -22.63
N GLY A 339 1.61 -0.86 -22.55
CA GLY A 339 0.92 -0.59 -21.29
C GLY A 339 1.11 0.79 -20.66
N GLY A 340 0.99 1.88 -21.43
CA GLY A 340 0.71 3.22 -20.87
C GLY A 340 1.73 3.74 -19.86
N ARG A 341 3.01 3.40 -20.01
CA ARG A 341 4.09 3.90 -19.15
C ARG A 341 4.83 5.01 -19.87
N PHE A 342 5.19 6.07 -19.17
CA PHE A 342 6.03 7.14 -19.71
C PHE A 342 7.49 6.69 -19.89
N PRO A 343 8.25 7.25 -20.84
CA PRO A 343 9.71 7.08 -20.91
C PRO A 343 10.37 7.54 -19.61
N LYS A 344 11.30 6.72 -19.12
CA LYS A 344 12.02 6.96 -17.87
C LYS A 344 13.51 6.98 -18.14
N LEU A 345 14.13 8.12 -17.90
CA LEU A 345 15.57 8.20 -17.77
C LEU A 345 15.97 7.40 -16.52
N ARG A 346 16.85 6.41 -16.70
CA ARG A 346 17.44 5.68 -15.58
C ARG A 346 18.78 6.30 -15.23
N GLY A 347 18.98 6.58 -13.96
CA GLY A 347 20.23 7.09 -13.40
C GLY A 347 19.97 7.58 -11.99
N LYS A 348 21.01 7.65 -11.17
CA LYS A 348 20.90 8.34 -9.89
C LYS A 348 20.73 9.82 -10.16
N ALA A 349 19.98 10.49 -9.30
CA ALA A 349 19.75 11.92 -9.38
C ALA A 349 21.04 12.73 -9.55
N ALA A 350 22.07 12.40 -8.75
CA ALA A 350 23.37 13.05 -8.80
C ALA A 350 24.13 12.80 -10.13
N GLU A 351 23.92 11.65 -10.77
CA GLU A 351 24.56 11.29 -12.05
C GLU A 351 23.91 12.04 -13.22
N VAL A 352 22.59 12.26 -13.15
CA VAL A 352 21.83 12.92 -14.23
C VAL A 352 21.66 14.42 -14.02
N ARG A 353 22.19 15.00 -12.93
CA ARG A 353 21.99 16.42 -12.60
C ARG A 353 22.50 17.38 -13.68
N HIS A 354 23.54 16.97 -14.42
CA HIS A 354 24.16 17.78 -15.47
C HIS A 354 23.61 17.44 -16.87
N PHE A 355 22.62 16.55 -16.94
CA PHE A 355 22.05 16.10 -18.20
C PHE A 355 21.16 17.15 -18.85
N GLY A 356 20.61 18.10 -18.07
CA GLY A 356 19.71 19.16 -18.56
C GLY A 356 20.33 19.97 -19.70
N ALA A 357 21.55 20.47 -19.51
CA ALA A 357 22.26 21.26 -20.53
C ALA A 357 22.54 20.47 -21.82
N ALA A 358 22.96 19.20 -21.70
CA ALA A 358 23.19 18.33 -22.84
C ALA A 358 21.89 18.04 -23.62
N LEU A 359 20.79 17.80 -22.89
CA LEU A 359 19.48 17.58 -23.49
C LEU A 359 18.95 18.83 -24.21
N HIS A 360 19.14 20.01 -23.62
CA HIS A 360 18.78 21.28 -24.23
C HIS A 360 19.61 21.55 -25.51
N ALA A 361 20.92 21.29 -25.49
CA ALA A 361 21.77 21.43 -26.67
C ALA A 361 21.35 20.47 -27.79
N LEU A 362 21.07 19.21 -27.46
CA LEU A 362 20.58 18.22 -28.41
C LEU A 362 19.22 18.60 -29.01
N TRP A 363 18.31 19.11 -28.17
CA TRP A 363 17.00 19.57 -28.63
C TRP A 363 17.14 20.75 -29.61
N ASN A 364 17.97 21.74 -29.30
CA ASN A 364 18.23 22.87 -30.21
C ASN A 364 18.77 22.43 -31.56
N ALA A 365 19.60 21.38 -31.61
CA ALA A 365 20.18 20.86 -32.85
C ALA A 365 19.14 20.15 -33.76
N HIS A 366 18.06 19.62 -33.18
CA HIS A 366 17.10 18.79 -33.90
C HIS A 366 15.66 19.32 -33.92
N MET A 367 15.37 20.39 -33.19
CA MET A 367 14.01 20.94 -33.14
C MET A 367 13.61 21.62 -34.45
N ASN A 368 12.32 21.59 -34.77
CA ASN A 368 11.75 22.40 -35.84
C ASN A 368 11.22 23.73 -35.25
N PRO A 369 11.83 24.88 -35.58
CA PRO A 369 11.44 26.18 -35.01
C PRO A 369 10.05 26.66 -35.44
N HIS A 370 9.48 26.09 -36.51
CA HIS A 370 8.14 26.43 -36.99
C HIS A 370 7.03 25.74 -36.18
N LEU A 371 7.35 24.69 -35.41
CA LEU A 371 6.39 24.00 -34.57
C LEU A 371 6.29 24.67 -33.19
N ILE A 372 5.08 25.10 -32.83
CA ILE A 372 4.80 25.73 -31.52
C ILE A 372 5.20 24.80 -30.37
N LEU A 373 4.85 23.51 -30.46
CA LEU A 373 5.19 22.51 -29.45
C LEU A 373 6.71 22.41 -29.24
N HIS A 374 7.49 22.41 -30.32
CA HIS A 374 8.95 22.31 -30.22
C HIS A 374 9.57 23.53 -29.52
N ARG A 375 9.05 24.72 -29.80
CA ARG A 375 9.46 25.96 -29.12
C ARG A 375 9.09 25.93 -27.64
N ARG A 376 7.92 25.39 -27.27
CA ARG A 376 7.52 25.21 -25.87
C ARG A 376 8.44 24.25 -25.13
N ILE A 377 8.77 23.10 -25.73
CA ILE A 377 9.72 22.14 -25.16
C ILE A 377 11.10 22.78 -25.01
N ASN A 378 11.56 23.54 -26.00
CA ASN A 378 12.84 24.24 -25.94
C ASN A 378 12.89 25.24 -24.78
N LEU A 379 11.86 26.09 -24.66
CA LEU A 379 11.76 27.06 -23.57
C LEU A 379 11.69 26.36 -22.21
N MET A 380 10.95 25.26 -22.09
CA MET A 380 10.90 24.46 -20.86
C MET A 380 12.29 23.92 -20.48
N LEU A 381 13.06 23.38 -21.43
CA LEU A 381 14.42 22.89 -21.18
C LEU A 381 15.39 24.03 -20.82
N GLN A 382 15.25 25.19 -21.46
CA GLN A 382 16.03 26.39 -21.14
C GLN A 382 15.77 26.85 -19.70
N LEU A 383 14.51 26.95 -19.29
CA LEU A 383 14.13 27.33 -17.93
C LEU A 383 14.63 26.30 -16.90
N ASN A 384 14.59 25.00 -17.21
CA ASN A 384 15.17 23.98 -16.34
C ASN A 384 16.69 24.19 -16.14
N CYS A 385 17.43 24.49 -17.20
CA CYS A 385 18.86 24.82 -17.09
C CYS A 385 19.10 26.09 -16.27
N GLN A 386 18.23 27.09 -16.41
CA GLN A 386 18.31 28.34 -15.63
C GLN A 386 18.14 28.08 -14.13
N LEU A 387 17.17 27.24 -13.73
CA LEU A 387 17.00 26.85 -12.33
C LEU A 387 18.27 26.16 -11.78
N GLU A 388 18.86 25.23 -12.53
CA GLU A 388 20.11 24.56 -12.15
C GLU A 388 21.29 25.54 -12.00
N ASN A 389 21.37 26.53 -12.89
CA ASN A 389 22.39 27.58 -12.83
C ASN A 389 22.23 28.45 -11.58
N MET A 390 21.02 28.89 -11.24
CA MET A 390 20.77 29.70 -10.03
C MET A 390 21.16 28.93 -8.76
N ILE A 391 20.86 27.63 -8.68
CA ILE A 391 21.25 26.79 -7.55
C ILE A 391 22.78 26.63 -7.46
N THR A 392 23.46 26.66 -8.60
CA THR A 392 24.92 26.59 -8.66
C THR A 392 25.57 27.91 -8.29
N GLU A 393 24.99 29.03 -8.72
CA GLU A 393 25.45 30.40 -8.45
C GLU A 393 25.36 30.73 -6.96
N TYR A 394 24.20 30.53 -6.35
CA TYR A 394 23.95 30.82 -4.93
C TYR A 394 24.25 29.62 -4.02
N LYS A 395 25.18 28.73 -4.38
CA LYS A 395 25.42 27.46 -3.66
C LYS A 395 25.90 27.63 -2.21
N ASP A 396 26.53 28.77 -1.91
CA ASP A 396 27.16 29.05 -0.61
C ASP A 396 26.22 29.85 0.32
N ASP A 397 25.11 30.36 -0.21
CA ASP A 397 24.12 31.11 0.56
C ASP A 397 23.16 30.19 1.29
N PHE A 398 22.76 30.59 2.51
CA PHE A 398 21.78 29.84 3.29
C PHE A 398 20.37 29.90 2.67
N ALA A 399 20.02 31.02 2.04
CA ALA A 399 18.77 31.27 1.32
C ALA A 399 19.06 32.18 0.14
N PHE A 400 18.23 32.15 -0.91
CA PHE A 400 18.41 33.04 -2.06
C PHE A 400 18.15 34.49 -1.66
N PRO A 401 18.92 35.47 -2.19
CA PRO A 401 18.58 36.88 -2.01
C PRO A 401 17.17 37.18 -2.58
N PRO A 402 16.47 38.23 -2.12
CA PRO A 402 15.06 38.45 -2.46
C PRO A 402 14.74 38.46 -3.97
N GLY A 403 15.54 39.16 -4.79
CA GLY A 403 15.36 39.19 -6.24
C GLY A 403 15.56 37.81 -6.90
N PRO A 404 16.71 37.15 -6.72
CA PRO A 404 16.93 35.79 -7.20
C PRO A 404 15.90 34.76 -6.69
N ALA A 405 15.35 34.91 -5.48
CA ALA A 405 14.30 34.04 -5.00
C ALA A 405 13.00 34.20 -5.82
N GLU A 406 12.60 35.45 -6.11
CA GLU A 406 11.45 35.75 -6.96
C GLU A 406 11.66 35.26 -8.40
N ASP A 407 12.85 35.51 -8.97
CA ASP A 407 13.21 35.03 -10.31
C ASP A 407 13.17 33.50 -10.38
N PHE A 408 13.64 32.81 -9.35
CA PHE A 408 13.62 31.35 -9.27
C PHE A 408 12.18 30.82 -9.21
N GLU A 409 11.32 31.44 -8.42
CA GLU A 409 9.90 31.09 -8.30
C GLU A 409 9.15 31.30 -9.63
N ASN A 410 9.36 32.44 -10.29
CA ASN A 410 8.75 32.76 -11.58
C ASN A 410 9.22 31.83 -12.70
N THR A 411 10.53 31.53 -12.73
CA THR A 411 11.15 30.60 -13.69
C THR A 411 10.57 29.20 -13.50
N CYS A 412 10.48 28.72 -12.25
CA CYS A 412 9.92 27.41 -11.92
C CYS A 412 8.44 27.31 -12.32
N THR A 413 7.65 28.31 -11.97
CA THR A 413 6.21 28.36 -12.28
C THR A 413 5.97 28.29 -13.79
N THR A 414 6.72 29.08 -14.56
CA THR A 414 6.62 29.10 -16.02
C THR A 414 7.04 27.77 -16.65
N MET A 415 8.13 27.18 -16.15
CA MET A 415 8.60 25.87 -16.61
C MET A 415 7.55 24.77 -16.37
N LEU A 416 6.94 24.74 -15.18
CA LEU A 416 5.92 23.76 -14.82
C LEU A 416 4.62 23.95 -15.63
N GLN A 417 4.23 25.19 -15.91
CA GLN A 417 3.09 25.47 -16.80
C GLN A 417 3.34 24.93 -18.23
N LEU A 418 4.55 25.13 -18.77
CA LEU A 418 4.93 24.57 -20.07
C LEU A 418 4.94 23.05 -20.05
N GLN A 419 5.44 22.43 -18.97
CA GLN A 419 5.43 20.98 -18.82
C GLN A 419 4.01 20.41 -18.85
N THR A 420 3.07 21.05 -18.15
CA THR A 420 1.64 20.66 -18.16
C THR A 420 1.05 20.76 -19.56
N GLN A 421 1.28 21.87 -20.28
CA GLN A 421 0.77 22.05 -21.64
C GLN A 421 1.34 21.01 -22.63
N VAL A 422 2.61 20.66 -22.49
CA VAL A 422 3.25 19.63 -23.33
C VAL A 422 2.69 18.24 -22.99
N ALA A 423 2.48 17.94 -21.70
CA ALA A 423 1.89 16.68 -21.27
C ALA A 423 0.44 16.51 -21.76
N GLU A 424 -0.39 17.56 -21.65
CA GLU A 424 -1.76 17.58 -22.17
C GLU A 424 -1.80 17.31 -23.67
N HIS A 425 -0.94 17.99 -24.45
CA HIS A 425 -0.88 17.79 -25.90
C HIS A 425 -0.60 16.33 -26.29
N PHE A 426 0.40 15.69 -25.69
CA PHE A 426 0.71 14.28 -26.00
C PHE A 426 -0.36 13.32 -25.47
N LEU A 427 -0.99 13.64 -24.34
CA LEU A 427 -2.10 12.85 -23.81
C LEU A 427 -3.30 12.87 -24.76
N GLU A 428 -3.63 14.02 -25.36
CA GLU A 428 -4.68 14.17 -26.38
C GLU A 428 -4.38 13.34 -27.63
N GLU A 429 -3.10 13.22 -28.03
CA GLU A 429 -2.66 12.35 -29.12
C GLU A 429 -2.66 10.84 -28.76
N GLY A 430 -2.97 10.50 -27.49
CA GLY A 430 -2.91 9.13 -27.00
C GLY A 430 -1.49 8.60 -26.79
N ILE A 431 -0.51 9.50 -26.65
CA ILE A 431 0.91 9.18 -26.50
C ILE A 431 1.39 9.62 -25.11
N ALA A 432 2.00 8.71 -24.36
CA ALA A 432 2.48 9.00 -23.00
C ALA A 432 3.97 9.39 -23.00
N TYR A 433 4.34 10.58 -23.51
CA TYR A 433 5.73 11.06 -23.50
C TYR A 433 6.11 11.92 -22.29
N PHE A 434 5.21 12.81 -21.85
CA PHE A 434 5.46 13.73 -20.76
C PHE A 434 4.48 13.48 -19.61
N ASP A 435 5.01 13.42 -18.40
CA ASP A 435 4.26 13.13 -17.18
C ASP A 435 4.31 14.31 -16.22
N VAL A 436 3.19 14.60 -15.55
CA VAL A 436 3.11 15.59 -14.47
C VAL A 436 3.05 14.80 -13.16
N THR A 437 4.22 14.66 -12.53
CA THR A 437 4.36 13.83 -11.32
C THR A 437 4.21 14.66 -10.05
N SER A 438 4.04 14.00 -8.90
CA SER A 438 4.09 14.66 -7.58
C SER A 438 5.41 15.41 -7.33
N LYS A 439 6.49 15.10 -8.06
CA LYS A 439 7.75 15.83 -7.98
C LYS A 439 7.66 17.26 -8.54
N CYS A 440 6.76 17.51 -9.49
CA CYS A 440 6.50 18.85 -10.01
C CYS A 440 5.95 19.76 -8.90
N HIS A 441 4.99 19.25 -8.11
CA HIS A 441 4.48 19.97 -6.94
C HIS A 441 5.58 20.23 -5.90
N MET A 442 6.41 19.22 -5.60
CA MET A 442 7.53 19.41 -4.66
C MET A 442 8.52 20.46 -5.17
N LEU A 443 8.80 20.50 -6.48
CA LEU A 443 9.66 21.53 -7.06
C LEU A 443 9.06 22.94 -6.92
N GLN A 444 7.75 23.10 -7.07
CA GLN A 444 7.07 24.37 -6.83
C GLN A 444 7.22 24.82 -5.37
N GLU A 445 7.02 23.91 -4.40
CA GLU A 445 7.23 24.22 -2.98
C GLU A 445 8.70 24.60 -2.69
N LEU A 446 9.66 23.92 -3.32
CA LEU A 446 11.08 24.29 -3.23
C LEU A 446 11.32 25.73 -3.72
N ALA A 447 10.67 26.11 -4.81
CA ALA A 447 10.75 27.46 -5.37
C ALA A 447 10.18 28.52 -4.40
N ILE A 448 8.98 28.29 -3.85
CA ILE A 448 8.33 29.21 -2.89
C ILE A 448 9.17 29.38 -1.60
N LEU A 449 9.86 28.31 -1.19
CA LEU A 449 10.72 28.31 0.00
C LEU A 449 12.11 28.88 -0.24
N ALA A 450 12.52 29.16 -1.49
CA ALA A 450 13.89 29.58 -1.84
C ALA A 450 14.34 30.84 -1.10
N ARG A 451 13.41 31.77 -0.80
CA ARG A 451 13.63 32.98 0.01
C ARG A 451 13.93 32.73 1.49
N HIS A 452 13.60 31.54 2.00
CA HIS A 452 13.78 31.17 3.41
C HIS A 452 14.89 30.15 3.60
N ILE A 453 15.10 29.29 2.60
CA ILE A 453 16.11 28.25 2.62
C ILE A 453 16.53 27.93 1.19
N ASN A 454 17.84 27.82 0.98
CA ASN A 454 18.39 27.51 -0.32
C ASN A 454 17.86 26.16 -0.80
N PRO A 455 17.29 26.07 -2.02
CA PRO A 455 16.78 24.82 -2.57
C PRO A 455 17.81 23.68 -2.48
N ARG A 456 19.10 23.96 -2.62
CA ARG A 456 20.20 22.97 -2.48
C ARG A 456 20.17 22.20 -1.15
N LEU A 457 19.77 22.85 -0.06
CA LEU A 457 19.75 22.26 1.29
C LEU A 457 18.56 21.33 1.51
N ILE A 458 17.46 21.56 0.81
CA ILE A 458 16.21 20.80 0.92
C ILE A 458 15.95 19.89 -0.28
N TRP A 459 16.76 20.01 -1.34
CA TRP A 459 16.68 19.16 -2.52
C TRP A 459 17.04 17.72 -2.18
N VAL A 460 16.14 16.82 -2.55
CA VAL A 460 16.24 15.37 -2.40
C VAL A 460 17.48 14.74 -3.05
N PHE A 461 18.23 15.46 -3.90
CA PHE A 461 19.44 14.93 -4.54
C PHE A 461 20.61 14.77 -3.57
N CYS A 462 20.87 15.76 -2.71
CA CYS A 462 21.81 15.58 -1.59
C CYS A 462 21.22 14.68 -0.49
N GLY A 463 19.89 14.60 -0.43
CA GLY A 463 19.13 13.77 0.50
C GLY A 463 18.87 12.34 0.03
N GLU A 464 19.38 11.85 -1.11
CA GLU A 464 19.03 10.51 -1.61
C GLU A 464 19.51 9.41 -0.64
N ASP A 465 20.74 9.56 -0.14
CA ASP A 465 21.29 8.71 0.93
C ASP A 465 20.47 8.86 2.22
N MET A 466 20.02 10.07 2.51
CA MET A 466 19.16 10.32 3.67
C MET A 466 17.79 9.66 3.50
N MET A 467 17.21 9.63 2.29
CA MET A 467 15.95 8.96 2.02
C MET A 467 16.08 7.45 2.22
N GLN A 468 17.15 6.82 1.74
CA GLN A 468 17.40 5.39 2.01
C GLN A 468 17.55 5.11 3.50
N LYS A 469 18.29 5.96 4.23
CA LYS A 469 18.40 5.87 5.69
C LYS A 469 17.05 6.07 6.38
N MET A 470 16.27 7.04 5.95
CA MET A 470 14.92 7.31 6.47
C MET A 470 13.96 6.17 6.16
N GLN A 471 14.10 5.48 5.01
CA GLN A 471 13.33 4.26 4.72
C GLN A 471 13.67 3.13 5.69
N GLN A 472 14.95 2.94 6.05
CA GLN A 472 15.34 1.96 7.07
C GLN A 472 14.77 2.32 8.45
N VAL A 473 14.85 3.60 8.83
CA VAL A 473 14.22 4.09 10.08
C VAL A 473 12.71 3.88 10.04
N ALA A 474 12.05 4.20 8.93
CA ALA A 474 10.63 3.99 8.73
C ALA A 474 10.26 2.50 8.84
N GLN A 475 11.00 1.61 8.18
CA GLN A 475 10.80 0.16 8.27
C GLN A 475 10.86 -0.32 9.72
N SER A 476 11.85 0.14 10.51
CA SER A 476 11.95 -0.18 11.94
C SER A 476 10.78 0.36 12.78
N CYS A 477 10.13 1.42 12.30
CA CYS A 477 8.98 2.03 12.96
C CYS A 477 7.64 1.40 12.56
N THR A 478 7.54 0.71 11.41
CA THR A 478 6.25 0.17 10.92
C THR A 478 5.75 -1.05 11.71
N ARG A 479 6.63 -1.82 12.35
CA ARG A 479 6.22 -3.03 13.07
C ARG A 479 5.36 -2.68 14.29
N GLY A 480 4.10 -3.08 14.26
CA GLY A 480 3.13 -2.91 15.35
C GLY A 480 2.62 -1.47 15.58
N ASN A 481 2.81 -0.57 14.60
CA ASN A 481 2.33 0.82 14.66
C ASN A 481 1.37 1.12 13.51
N THR A 482 0.37 1.96 13.77
CA THR A 482 -0.49 2.50 12.70
C THR A 482 0.31 3.46 11.81
N PRO A 483 -0.17 3.82 10.60
CA PRO A 483 0.53 4.77 9.73
C PRO A 483 0.84 6.12 10.42
N GLY A 484 -0.10 6.68 11.18
CA GLY A 484 0.11 7.92 11.94
C GLY A 484 1.17 7.78 13.04
N GLN A 485 1.14 6.68 13.79
CA GLN A 485 2.14 6.38 14.82
C GLN A 485 3.53 6.13 14.23
N THR A 486 3.60 5.52 13.04
CA THR A 486 4.86 5.25 12.33
C THR A 486 5.58 6.56 12.03
N ASN A 487 4.86 7.58 11.53
CA ASN A 487 5.44 8.90 11.24
C ASN A 487 5.95 9.59 12.52
N LEU A 488 5.16 9.58 13.60
CA LEU A 488 5.57 10.14 14.90
C LEU A 488 6.81 9.42 15.48
N LYS A 489 6.84 8.09 15.42
CA LYS A 489 7.96 7.28 15.91
C LYS A 489 9.21 7.54 15.05
N MET A 490 9.07 7.55 13.73
CA MET A 490 10.15 7.86 12.80
C MET A 490 10.75 9.25 13.09
N ALA A 491 9.92 10.27 13.29
CA ALA A 491 10.36 11.62 13.65
C ALA A 491 11.13 11.64 14.98
N ARG A 492 10.67 10.89 16.00
CA ARG A 492 11.39 10.76 17.29
C ARG A 492 12.76 10.10 17.12
N HIS A 493 12.83 9.00 16.38
CA HIS A 493 14.09 8.29 16.09
C HIS A 493 15.05 9.19 15.32
N TYR A 494 14.56 9.93 14.33
CA TYR A 494 15.36 10.87 13.56
C TYR A 494 15.93 11.99 14.45
N ARG A 495 15.09 12.62 15.29
CA ARG A 495 15.51 13.65 16.24
C ARG A 495 16.58 13.13 17.22
N LEU A 496 16.42 11.91 17.72
CA LEU A 496 17.39 11.27 18.60
C LEU A 496 18.73 11.02 17.87
N GLY A 497 18.68 10.57 16.61
CA GLY A 497 19.86 10.40 15.76
C GLY A 497 20.61 11.72 15.54
N LEU A 498 19.89 12.82 15.27
CA LEU A 498 20.48 14.16 15.17
C LEU A 498 21.13 14.62 16.48
N HIS A 499 20.49 14.37 17.62
CA HIS A 499 21.04 14.70 18.93
C HIS A 499 22.37 13.97 19.19
N PHE A 500 22.44 12.66 18.90
CA PHE A 500 23.70 11.91 19.03
C PHE A 500 24.79 12.39 18.08
N LEU A 501 24.42 12.73 16.83
CA LEU A 501 25.38 13.29 15.87
C LEU A 501 25.93 14.64 16.35
N PHE A 502 25.07 15.51 16.87
CA PHE A 502 25.46 16.80 17.43
C PHE A 502 26.40 16.62 18.62
N LYS A 503 26.04 15.76 19.59
CA LYS A 503 26.88 15.44 20.74
C LYS A 503 28.27 14.90 20.32
N LYS A 504 28.32 14.06 19.29
CA LYS A 504 29.58 13.52 18.76
C LYS A 504 30.48 14.59 18.11
N ARG A 505 29.90 15.65 17.53
CA ARG A 505 30.66 16.71 16.86
C ARG A 505 31.17 17.80 17.81
N HIS A 506 30.51 17.98 18.94
CA HIS A 506 30.76 19.12 19.86
C HIS A 506 31.14 18.71 21.28
N GLY A 507 31.27 17.42 21.57
CA GLY A 507 31.59 16.90 22.90
C GLY A 507 32.70 15.88 22.91
#